data_AF-M6DC06-F1
#
_entry.id   AF-M6DC06-F1
#
_cell.length_a   1.000
_cell.length_b   1.000
_cell.length_c   1.000
_cell.angle_alpha   90.00
_cell.angle_beta   90.00
_cell.angle_gamma   90.00
#
_symmetry.space_group_name_H-M   'P 1'
#
loop_
_entity.id
_entity.type
_entity.pdbx_description
1 polymer ?
#
loop_
_entity_poly.entity_id
_entity_poly.type
_entity_poly.pdbx_seq_one_letter_code
_entity_poly.pdbx_strand_id
1 'polypeptide(L)'
;MEDQKPKAIFTGDTLFNAGVGNCHRGGDPEVLAKTILEQFYPLEEEILLYPGHDYLETNLKFTLSLDPSNADAIRTLEEYSRLPKNVEFLTTHLGIEKKINTFLQCDKPSPELLRNVSKKISPQPHFDQDPTGLFISLRSLRDRW
;
A
#
# COMPACT_ATOMS: atom_id res chain seq x y z
N MET A 1 -28.04 -17.56 12.26
CA MET A 1 -27.41 -16.29 12.63
C MET A 1 -26.73 -15.80 11.38
N GLU A 2 -27.13 -14.65 10.87
CA GLU A 2 -26.47 -14.04 9.71
C GLU A 2 -25.04 -13.67 10.16
N ASP A 3 -24.02 -14.23 9.51
CA ASP A 3 -22.62 -13.91 9.79
C ASP A 3 -22.43 -12.39 9.64
N GLN A 4 -22.28 -11.68 10.76
CA GLN A 4 -22.02 -10.24 10.76
C GLN A 4 -20.56 -10.00 10.33
N LYS A 5 -20.31 -10.09 9.01
CA LYS A 5 -19.03 -9.75 8.41
C LYS A 5 -18.87 -8.23 8.31
N PRO A 6 -17.69 -7.67 8.65
CA PRO A 6 -17.40 -6.26 8.41
C PRO A 6 -17.54 -5.92 6.92
N LYS A 7 -18.12 -4.75 6.61
CA LYS A 7 -18.27 -4.25 5.23
C LYS A 7 -17.29 -3.12 4.89
N ALA A 8 -16.75 -2.46 5.91
CA ALA A 8 -15.91 -1.28 5.77
C ALA A 8 -14.98 -1.16 6.97
N ILE A 9 -13.86 -0.48 6.77
CA ILE A 9 -12.87 -0.16 7.81
C ILE A 9 -12.43 1.30 7.69
N PHE A 10 -12.39 1.99 8.84
CA PHE A 10 -11.80 3.32 8.96
C PHE A 10 -10.37 3.16 9.48
N THR A 11 -9.38 3.66 8.73
CA THR A 11 -7.97 3.35 9.00
C THR A 11 -7.15 4.54 9.50
N GLY A 12 -7.75 5.73 9.51
CA GLY A 12 -7.05 6.97 9.85
C GLY A 12 -5.74 7.06 9.06
N ASP A 13 -4.63 7.22 9.77
CA ASP A 13 -3.31 7.38 9.17
C ASP A 13 -2.47 6.10 9.13
N THR A 14 -3.08 4.93 9.39
CA THR A 14 -2.38 3.64 9.33
C THR A 14 -2.25 3.14 7.89
N LEU A 15 -3.39 3.02 7.19
CA LEU A 15 -3.48 2.55 5.82
C LEU A 15 -4.20 3.61 4.98
N PHE A 16 -3.62 3.98 3.84
CA PHE A 16 -4.19 4.87 2.84
C PHE A 16 -4.49 4.09 1.56
N ASN A 17 -5.25 4.69 0.64
CA ASN A 17 -5.28 4.15 -0.72
C ASN A 17 -3.88 4.20 -1.34
N ALA A 18 -3.43 3.06 -1.86
CA ALA A 18 -2.11 2.82 -2.44
C ALA A 18 -0.90 3.09 -1.51
N GLY A 19 -1.08 3.34 -0.21
CA GLY A 19 0.04 3.64 0.70
C GLY A 19 -0.25 3.34 2.17
N VAL A 20 0.69 3.68 3.05
CA VAL A 20 0.58 3.54 4.52
C VAL A 20 1.11 4.79 5.22
N GLY A 21 0.81 4.91 6.52
CA GLY A 21 1.34 5.93 7.42
C GLY A 21 2.85 6.16 7.32
N ASN A 22 3.28 7.38 7.61
CA ASN A 22 4.71 7.67 7.83
C ASN A 22 5.08 7.37 9.29
N CYS A 23 6.36 7.08 9.53
CA CYS A 23 6.87 6.80 10.88
C CYS A 23 7.69 7.97 11.47
N HIS A 24 7.79 9.11 10.78
CA HIS A 24 8.73 10.19 11.12
C HIS A 24 8.49 10.87 12.48
N ARG A 25 7.25 10.84 13.01
CA ARG A 25 6.89 11.50 14.28
C ARG A 25 6.72 10.52 15.44
N GLY A 26 7.58 9.50 15.50
CA GLY A 26 7.59 8.50 16.58
C GLY A 26 6.80 7.24 16.27
N GLY A 27 6.48 6.98 15.00
CA GLY A 27 5.99 5.68 14.56
C GLY A 27 7.14 4.67 14.45
N ASP A 28 6.84 3.40 14.63
CA ASP A 28 7.81 2.31 14.45
C ASP A 28 7.48 1.55 13.14
N PRO A 29 8.38 1.55 12.14
CA PRO A 29 8.19 0.81 10.90
C PRO A 29 7.95 -0.70 11.10
N GLU A 30 8.53 -1.33 12.11
CA GLU A 30 8.32 -2.75 12.42
C GLU A 30 6.91 -2.99 12.95
N VAL A 31 6.43 -2.11 13.83
CA VAL A 31 5.04 -2.18 14.35
C VAL A 31 4.03 -1.92 13.24
N LEU A 32 4.31 -0.96 12.34
CA LEU A 32 3.46 -0.69 11.19
C LEU A 32 3.46 -1.89 10.22
N ALA A 33 4.62 -2.47 9.93
CA ALA A 33 4.73 -3.69 9.11
C ALA A 33 3.90 -4.82 9.71
N LYS A 34 4.06 -5.08 11.01
CA LYS A 34 3.29 -6.08 11.74
C LYS A 34 1.78 -5.83 11.66
N THR A 35 1.36 -4.59 11.88
CA THR A 35 -0.05 -4.19 11.78
C THR A 35 -0.61 -4.50 10.40
N ILE A 36 0.11 -4.11 9.34
CA ILE A 36 -0.31 -4.35 7.97
C ILE A 36 -0.35 -5.86 7.65
N LEU A 37 0.74 -6.58 7.90
CA LEU A 37 0.89 -8.00 7.57
C LEU A 37 -0.04 -8.91 8.38
N GLU A 38 -0.28 -8.63 9.66
CA GLU A 38 -1.07 -9.51 10.53
C GLU A 38 -2.54 -9.10 10.63
N GLN A 39 -2.89 -7.82 10.42
CA GLN A 39 -4.27 -7.35 10.61
C GLN A 39 -4.96 -7.00 9.31
N PHE A 40 -4.26 -6.48 8.29
CA PHE A 40 -4.89 -6.05 7.03
C PHE A 40 -4.83 -7.10 5.93
N TYR A 41 -3.78 -7.90 5.84
CA TYR A 41 -3.70 -8.98 4.85
C TYR A 41 -4.82 -10.02 4.99
N PRO A 42 -5.18 -10.47 6.21
CA PRO A 42 -6.21 -11.49 6.38
C PRO A 42 -7.65 -11.02 6.10
N LEU A 43 -7.86 -9.70 6.01
CA LEU A 43 -9.18 -9.14 5.77
C LEU A 43 -9.71 -9.51 4.38
N GLU A 44 -11.03 -9.68 4.31
CA GLU A 44 -11.76 -9.95 3.09
C GLU A 44 -11.60 -8.83 2.06
N GLU A 45 -11.57 -9.21 0.78
CA GLU A 45 -11.25 -8.31 -0.32
C GLU A 45 -12.34 -7.27 -0.58
N GLU A 46 -13.58 -7.58 -0.20
CA GLU A 46 -14.76 -6.73 -0.40
C GLU A 46 -14.89 -5.61 0.63
N ILE A 47 -14.04 -5.60 1.68
CA ILE A 47 -14.09 -4.55 2.71
C ILE A 47 -13.68 -3.21 2.10
N LEU A 48 -14.56 -2.21 2.23
CA LEU A 48 -14.30 -0.84 1.83
C LEU A 48 -13.30 -0.16 2.78
N LEU A 49 -12.30 0.51 2.20
CA LEU A 49 -11.27 1.25 2.92
C LEU A 49 -11.63 2.74 2.99
N TYR A 50 -11.70 3.28 4.20
CA TYR A 50 -11.91 4.71 4.48
C TYR A 50 -10.68 5.29 5.21
N PRO A 51 -9.73 5.88 4.47
CA PRO A 51 -8.53 6.45 5.08
C PRO A 51 -8.74 7.86 5.64
N GLY A 52 -7.78 8.34 6.42
CA GLY A 52 -7.80 9.69 7.01
C GLY A 52 -7.51 10.82 6.01
N HIS A 53 -6.81 10.52 4.92
CA HIS A 53 -6.38 11.50 3.92
C HIS A 53 -6.40 10.93 2.49
N ASP A 54 -6.71 11.78 1.50
CA ASP A 54 -6.56 11.45 0.09
C ASP A 54 -5.13 11.72 -0.38
N TYR A 55 -4.35 10.64 -0.43
CA TYR A 55 -3.01 10.60 -0.99
C TYR A 55 -2.91 9.67 -2.19
N LEU A 56 -4.04 9.28 -2.79
CA LEU A 56 -4.10 8.22 -3.79
C LEU A 56 -3.14 8.47 -4.96
N GLU A 57 -3.19 9.66 -5.56
CA GLU A 57 -2.36 9.97 -6.74
C GLU A 57 -0.86 9.88 -6.43
N THR A 58 -0.41 10.48 -5.33
CA THR A 58 1.01 10.46 -4.94
C THR A 58 1.46 9.06 -4.54
N ASN A 59 0.59 8.28 -3.91
CA ASN A 59 0.86 6.90 -3.53
C ASN A 59 0.94 5.97 -4.75
N LEU A 60 0.03 6.11 -5.72
CA LEU A 60 0.09 5.38 -6.99
C LEU A 60 1.36 5.71 -7.77
N LYS A 61 1.76 6.99 -7.83
CA LYS A 61 3.01 7.40 -8.48
C LYS A 61 4.24 6.77 -7.80
N PHE A 62 4.22 6.65 -6.47
CA PHE A 62 5.27 5.91 -5.76
C PHE A 62 5.28 4.42 -6.13
N THR A 63 4.12 3.74 -6.09
CA THR A 63 3.98 2.35 -6.55
C THR A 63 4.57 2.18 -7.94
N LEU A 64 4.17 3.00 -8.91
CA LEU A 64 4.63 2.91 -10.30
C LEU A 64 6.11 3.27 -10.50
N SER A 65 6.70 4.03 -9.58
CA SER A 65 8.15 4.29 -9.61
C SER A 65 8.99 3.06 -9.25
N LEU A 66 8.38 2.07 -8.58
CA LEU A 66 9.00 0.82 -8.17
C LEU A 66 8.48 -0.39 -8.96
N ASP A 67 7.22 -0.39 -9.37
CA ASP A 67 6.59 -1.42 -10.17
C ASP A 67 5.89 -0.80 -11.41
N PRO A 68 6.65 -0.34 -12.40
CA PRO A 68 6.13 0.42 -13.55
C PRO A 68 5.23 -0.39 -14.47
N SER A 69 5.26 -1.72 -14.41
CA SER A 69 4.36 -2.59 -15.19
C SER A 69 3.07 -2.98 -14.46
N ASN A 70 2.84 -2.47 -13.24
CA ASN A 70 1.62 -2.73 -12.48
C ASN A 70 0.38 -2.13 -13.17
N ALA A 71 -0.30 -2.95 -13.96
CA ALA A 71 -1.44 -2.55 -14.78
C ALA A 71 -2.64 -2.06 -13.94
N ASP A 72 -2.85 -2.62 -12.74
CA ASP A 72 -3.91 -2.16 -11.84
C ASP A 72 -3.62 -0.75 -11.33
N ALA A 73 -2.37 -0.46 -10.94
CA ALA A 73 -1.96 0.87 -10.50
C ALA A 73 -2.03 1.90 -11.64
N ILE A 74 -1.62 1.53 -12.86
CA ILE A 74 -1.76 2.38 -14.07
C ILE A 74 -3.24 2.71 -14.31
N ARG A 75 -4.09 1.69 -14.38
CA ARG A 75 -5.53 1.86 -14.63
C ARG A 75 -6.18 2.73 -13.55
N THR A 76 -5.87 2.49 -12.28
CA THR A 76 -6.42 3.28 -11.16
C THR A 76 -5.97 4.73 -11.23
N LEU A 77 -4.72 5.01 -11.62
CA LEU A 77 -4.23 6.38 -11.80
C LEU A 77 -4.94 7.09 -12.96
N GLU A 78 -5.18 6.39 -14.07
CA GLU A 78 -5.93 6.93 -15.21
C GLU A 78 -7.40 7.21 -14.83
N GLU A 79 -8.06 6.30 -14.11
CA GLU A 79 -9.43 6.48 -13.62
C GLU A 79 -9.52 7.68 -12.68
N TYR A 80 -8.58 7.79 -11.73
CA TYR A 80 -8.50 8.93 -10.82
C TYR A 80 -8.30 10.26 -11.58
N SER A 81 -7.47 10.27 -12.61
CA SER A 81 -7.22 11.48 -13.43
C SER A 81 -8.45 11.98 -14.21
N ARG A 82 -9.44 11.10 -14.44
CA ARG A 82 -10.69 11.42 -15.14
C ARG A 82 -11.81 11.85 -14.19
N LEU A 83 -11.62 11.71 -12.87
CA LEU A 83 -12.61 12.14 -11.90
C LEU A 83 -12.78 13.67 -11.96
N PRO A 84 -14.01 14.18 -11.81
CA PRO A 84 -14.20 15.61 -11.73
C PRO A 84 -13.59 16.14 -10.42
N LYS A 85 -13.04 17.36 -10.46
CA LYS A 85 -12.26 17.97 -9.37
C LYS A 85 -13.00 18.14 -8.04
N ASN A 86 -14.30 17.86 -8.01
CA ASN A 86 -15.16 17.95 -6.84
C ASN A 86 -15.39 16.59 -6.14
N VAL A 87 -14.76 15.51 -6.60
CA VAL A 87 -14.71 14.26 -5.83
C VAL A 87 -13.73 14.48 -4.68
N GLU A 88 -14.25 14.57 -3.46
CA GLU A 88 -13.42 14.87 -2.28
C GLU A 88 -12.58 13.67 -1.82
N PHE A 89 -13.04 12.43 -2.06
CA PHE A 89 -12.41 11.24 -1.50
C PHE A 89 -12.76 9.98 -2.30
N LEU A 90 -11.80 9.37 -2.99
CA LEU A 90 -12.00 8.06 -3.64
C LEU A 90 -11.74 6.94 -2.64
N THR A 91 -12.77 6.16 -2.31
CA THR A 91 -12.63 4.92 -1.53
C THR A 91 -12.49 3.71 -2.45
N THR A 92 -11.69 2.74 -2.05
CA THR A 92 -11.51 1.45 -2.75
C THR A 92 -11.82 0.29 -1.80
N HIS A 93 -11.84 -0.93 -2.33
CA HIS A 93 -11.94 -2.14 -1.52
C HIS A 93 -10.54 -2.75 -1.33
N LEU A 94 -10.34 -3.52 -0.26
CA LEU A 94 -9.03 -4.13 0.05
C LEU A 94 -8.50 -5.03 -1.08
N GLY A 95 -9.36 -5.66 -1.87
CA GLY A 95 -8.94 -6.43 -3.06
C GLY A 95 -8.25 -5.59 -4.13
N ILE A 96 -8.65 -4.32 -4.30
CA ILE A 96 -7.94 -3.37 -5.18
C ILE A 96 -6.65 -2.92 -4.53
N GLU A 97 -6.69 -2.61 -3.22
CA GLU A 97 -5.51 -2.18 -2.47
C GLU A 97 -4.37 -3.21 -2.52
N LYS A 98 -4.68 -4.51 -2.38
CA LYS A 98 -3.69 -5.60 -2.55
C LYS A 98 -2.98 -5.58 -3.93
N LYS A 99 -3.60 -4.98 -4.95
CA LYS A 99 -3.05 -4.88 -6.31
C LYS A 99 -2.30 -3.58 -6.59
N ILE A 100 -2.61 -2.49 -5.89
CA ILE A 100 -2.06 -1.15 -6.17
C ILE A 100 -1.16 -0.59 -5.06
N ASN A 101 -1.24 -1.15 -3.86
CA ASN A 101 -0.49 -0.72 -2.69
C ASN A 101 0.71 -1.64 -2.49
N THR A 102 1.93 -1.15 -2.77
CA THR A 102 3.17 -1.93 -2.62
C THR A 102 3.38 -2.47 -1.20
N PHE A 103 2.85 -1.80 -0.17
CA PHE A 103 2.90 -2.26 1.22
C PHE A 103 1.98 -3.47 1.50
N LEU A 104 0.97 -3.69 0.64
CA LEU A 104 0.10 -4.87 0.66
C LEU A 104 0.58 -6.00 -0.30
N GLN A 105 1.77 -5.85 -0.87
CA GLN A 105 2.37 -6.84 -1.78
C GLN A 105 3.60 -7.51 -1.18
N CYS A 106 3.96 -7.23 0.08
CA CYS A 106 5.19 -7.71 0.69
C CYS A 106 5.25 -9.23 0.89
N ASP A 107 4.11 -9.91 1.05
CA ASP A 107 4.05 -11.39 1.12
C ASP A 107 4.28 -12.05 -0.25
N LYS A 108 3.78 -11.43 -1.33
CA LYS A 108 3.85 -11.94 -2.70
C LYS A 108 4.23 -10.83 -3.68
N PRO A 109 5.44 -10.28 -3.55
CA PRO A 109 5.83 -9.13 -4.36
C PRO A 109 6.13 -9.56 -5.80
N SER A 110 5.88 -8.66 -6.75
CA SER A 110 6.26 -8.91 -8.14
C SER A 110 7.80 -8.98 -8.25
N PRO A 111 8.35 -9.79 -9.18
CA PRO A 111 9.80 -9.82 -9.42
C PRO A 111 10.37 -8.45 -9.81
N GLU A 112 9.56 -7.60 -10.45
CA GLU A 112 9.94 -6.23 -10.80
C GLU A 112 10.05 -5.33 -9.57
N LEU A 113 9.04 -5.35 -8.69
CA LEU A 113 9.05 -4.63 -7.41
C LEU A 113 10.28 -5.00 -6.59
N LEU A 114 10.51 -6.31 -6.36
CA LEU A 114 11.67 -6.80 -5.61
C LEU A 114 12.99 -6.29 -6.20
N ARG A 115 13.19 -6.48 -7.50
CA ARG A 115 14.40 -6.05 -8.20
C ARG A 115 14.64 -4.55 -8.07
N ASN A 116 13.59 -3.74 -8.19
CA ASN A 116 13.72 -2.28 -8.18
C ASN A 116 13.93 -1.74 -6.76
N VAL A 117 13.35 -2.36 -5.73
CA VAL A 117 13.63 -2.05 -4.32
C VAL A 117 15.06 -2.43 -3.95
N SER A 118 15.50 -3.65 -4.25
CA SER A 118 16.87 -4.11 -3.94
C SER A 118 17.95 -3.22 -4.59
N LYS A 119 17.72 -2.71 -5.80
CA LYS A 119 18.64 -1.76 -6.46
C LYS A 119 18.76 -0.40 -5.78
N LYS A 120 17.75 0.02 -5.01
CA LYS A 120 17.69 1.33 -4.36
C LYS A 120 18.19 1.32 -2.92
N ILE A 121 18.57 0.15 -2.39
CA ILE A 121 18.99 -0.04 -0.99
C ILE A 121 20.41 -0.62 -0.96
N SER A 122 21.23 -0.14 -0.02
CA SER A 122 22.62 -0.56 0.15
C SER A 122 22.91 -0.90 1.62
N PRO A 123 23.53 -2.06 1.93
CA PRO A 123 23.84 -3.16 1.00
C PRO A 123 22.55 -3.75 0.41
N GLN A 124 22.63 -4.35 -0.79
CA GLN A 124 21.44 -4.92 -1.44
C GLN A 124 20.91 -6.07 -0.60
N PRO A 125 19.70 -5.95 -0.03
CA PRO A 125 19.13 -7.01 0.79
C PRO A 125 18.59 -8.14 -0.09
N HIS A 126 18.69 -9.37 0.42
CA HIS A 126 17.95 -10.52 -0.09
C HIS A 126 16.65 -10.62 0.70
N PHE A 127 15.51 -10.31 0.07
CA PHE A 127 14.19 -10.33 0.70
C PHE A 127 13.52 -11.71 0.67
N ASP A 128 14.27 -12.78 0.37
CA ASP A 128 13.69 -14.12 0.23
C ASP A 128 13.03 -14.54 1.56
N GLN A 129 11.69 -14.58 1.54
CA GLN A 129 10.84 -14.85 2.70
C GLN A 129 10.91 -13.81 3.84
N ASP A 130 11.20 -12.54 3.53
CA ASP A 130 11.19 -11.45 4.52
C ASP A 130 10.21 -10.30 4.14
N PRO A 131 8.89 -10.49 4.33
CA PRO A 131 7.89 -9.44 4.09
C PRO A 131 8.11 -8.21 4.95
N THR A 132 8.60 -8.37 6.20
CA THR A 132 8.83 -7.28 7.14
C THR A 132 10.00 -6.41 6.69
N GLY A 133 11.14 -7.01 6.33
CA GLY A 133 12.29 -6.28 5.81
C GLY A 133 12.00 -5.56 4.50
N LEU A 134 11.21 -6.18 3.61
CA LEU A 134 10.72 -5.52 2.39
C LEU A 134 9.81 -4.34 2.71
N PHE A 135 8.90 -4.48 3.67
CA PHE A 135 8.02 -3.40 4.10
C PHE A 135 8.81 -2.20 4.64
N ILE A 136 9.77 -2.44 5.55
CA ILE A 136 10.61 -1.39 6.14
C ILE A 136 11.44 -0.69 5.06
N SER A 137 11.94 -1.46 4.12
CA SER A 137 12.66 -0.97 2.94
C SER A 137 11.81 -0.05 2.07
N LEU A 138 10.59 -0.48 1.73
CA LEU A 138 9.61 0.35 1.01
C LEU A 138 9.28 1.63 1.77
N ARG A 139 9.10 1.54 3.09
CA ARG A 139 8.78 2.69 3.94
C ARG A 139 9.90 3.72 3.90
N SER A 140 11.15 3.27 4.06
CA SER A 140 12.35 4.09 3.96
C SER A 140 12.50 4.75 2.59
N LEU A 141 12.14 4.06 1.51
CA LEU A 141 12.14 4.64 0.16
C LEU A 141 11.05 5.69 -0.02
N ARG A 142 9.83 5.42 0.44
CA ARG A 142 8.69 6.37 0.35
C ARG A 142 8.97 7.65 1.12
N ASP A 143 9.63 7.55 2.26
CA ASP A 143 9.97 8.68 3.12
C ASP A 143 10.97 9.67 2.47
N ARG A 144 11.68 9.22 1.43
CA ARG A 144 12.66 10.03 0.67
C ARG A 144 12.25 10.33 -0.77
N TRP A 145 11.06 9.89 -1.19
CA TRP A 145 10.54 10.04 -2.55
C TRP A 145 9.82 11.38 -2.73
#